data_AF-Q1AW31-F1
#
_entry.id   AF-Q1AW31-F1
#
_cell.length_a   1.000
_cell.length_b   1.000
_cell.length_c   1.000
_cell.angle_alpha   90.00
_cell.angle_beta   90.00
_cell.angle_gamma   90.00
#
_symmetry.space_group_name_H-M   'P 1'
#
loop_
_entity.id
_entity.type
_entity.pdbx_description
1 polymer ?
#
loop_
_entity_poly.entity_id
_entity_poly.type
_entity_poly.pdbx_seq_one_letter_code
_entity_poly.pdbx_strand_id
1 'polypeptide(L)'
;MGELERGGFDWEGAGDITALSPEELRRELRALEEEERELSRRRRVLHGRIDLLRAELVRRGGAALSPEELARVLSERRSSGEGGRRHR
;
A
#
# COMPACT_ATOMS: atom_id res chain seq x y z
N MET A 1 13.55 28.69 23.77
CA MET A 1 14.36 27.63 23.14
C MET A 1 14.02 26.34 23.87
N GLY A 2 13.02 25.62 23.38
CA GLY A 2 12.56 24.35 23.96
C GLY A 2 13.37 23.21 23.36
N GLU A 3 13.76 22.28 24.22
CA GLU A 3 14.64 21.16 23.96
C GLU A 3 14.17 20.29 22.78
N LEU A 4 15.17 19.77 22.07
CA LEU A 4 15.01 18.87 20.94
C LEU A 4 14.32 17.59 21.41
N GLU A 5 13.10 17.33 20.93
CA GLU A 5 12.51 15.99 20.92
C GLU A 5 13.35 15.07 20.01
N ARG A 6 14.52 14.66 20.49
CA ARG A 6 15.28 13.53 19.96
C ARG A 6 14.70 12.27 20.61
N GLY A 7 13.58 11.80 20.09
CA GLY A 7 12.94 10.60 20.60
C GLY A 7 11.54 10.46 20.03
N GLY A 8 11.46 10.09 18.76
CA GLY A 8 10.17 9.85 18.14
C GLY A 8 10.30 9.22 16.78
N PHE A 9 10.39 7.90 16.74
CA PHE A 9 9.82 7.19 15.62
C PHE A 9 9.23 5.82 16.01
N ASP A 10 7.91 5.68 15.91
CA ASP A 10 7.17 4.41 16.01
C ASP A 10 6.35 4.20 14.71
N TRP A 11 6.75 3.22 13.90
CA TRP A 11 6.09 2.84 12.63
C TRP A 11 5.17 1.60 12.77
N GLU A 12 4.54 1.38 13.93
CA GLU A 12 3.91 0.09 14.34
C GLU A 12 4.96 -0.91 14.88
N GLY A 13 5.81 -0.47 15.82
CA GLY A 13 6.78 -1.32 16.53
C GLY A 13 8.21 -1.27 15.99
N ALA A 14 8.49 -0.40 15.02
CA ALA A 14 9.87 -0.12 14.63
C ALA A 14 10.60 0.60 15.78
N GLY A 15 11.77 0.07 16.19
CA GLY A 15 12.58 0.68 17.24
C GLY A 15 13.15 2.05 16.84
N ASP A 16 13.70 2.78 17.81
CA ASP A 16 14.29 4.11 17.58
C ASP A 16 15.44 4.05 16.55
N ILE A 17 15.15 4.50 15.32
CA ILE A 17 16.10 4.51 14.21
C ILE A 17 17.27 5.47 14.45
N THR A 18 17.11 6.46 15.33
CA THR A 18 18.19 7.41 15.64
C THR A 18 19.28 6.80 16.51
N ALA A 19 18.98 5.66 17.15
CA ALA A 19 19.94 4.85 17.90
C ALA A 19 20.70 3.84 17.03
N LEU A 20 20.31 3.65 15.77
CA LEU A 20 20.95 2.69 14.85
C LEU A 20 22.20 3.28 14.19
N SER A 21 23.24 2.45 14.03
CA SER A 21 24.40 2.78 13.20
C SER A 21 24.03 2.87 11.70
N PRO A 22 24.85 3.55 10.87
CA PRO A 22 24.62 3.59 9.41
C PRO A 22 24.53 2.21 8.76
N GLU A 23 25.25 1.22 9.26
CA GLU A 23 25.26 -0.16 8.75
C GLU A 23 23.95 -0.87 9.09
N GLU A 24 23.44 -0.69 10.31
CA GLU A 24 22.15 -1.21 10.75
C GLU A 24 21.01 -0.56 9.96
N LEU A 25 21.03 0.76 9.77
CA LEU A 25 20.04 1.46 8.95
C LEU A 25 19.98 0.92 7.52
N ARG A 26 21.13 0.68 6.89
CA ARG A 26 21.18 0.08 5.54
C ARG A 26 20.66 -1.35 5.53
N ARG A 27 20.84 -2.11 6.61
CA ARG A 27 20.31 -3.48 6.73
C ARG A 27 18.80 -3.47 6.88
N GLU A 28 18.27 -2.66 7.79
CA GLU A 28 16.82 -2.52 8.00
C GLU A 28 16.12 -2.01 6.74
N LEU A 29 16.72 -1.02 6.05
CA LEU A 29 16.18 -0.52 4.77
C LEU A 29 16.07 -1.65 3.73
N ARG A 30 17.12 -2.45 3.53
CA ARG A 30 17.08 -3.56 2.57
C ARG A 30 16.05 -4.62 2.95
N ALA A 31 15.86 -4.89 4.24
CA ALA A 31 14.86 -5.84 4.72
C ALA A 31 13.44 -5.34 4.39
N LEU A 32 13.15 -4.07 4.69
CA LEU A 32 11.87 -3.44 4.38
C LEU A 32 11.61 -3.37 2.87
N GLU A 33 12.62 -3.08 2.05
CA GLU A 33 12.50 -3.08 0.58
C GLU A 33 12.22 -4.48 0.01
N GLU A 34 12.74 -5.54 0.62
CA GLU A 34 12.41 -6.92 0.23
C GLU A 34 10.98 -7.28 0.63
N GLU A 35 10.58 -6.94 1.86
CA GLU A 35 9.23 -7.16 2.34
C GLU A 35 8.19 -6.43 1.48
N GLU A 36 8.44 -5.15 1.16
CA GLU A 36 7.60 -4.36 0.26
C GLU A 36 7.46 -5.07 -1.09
N ARG A 37 8.58 -5.53 -1.69
CA ARG A 37 8.55 -6.20 -2.99
C ARG A 37 7.69 -7.46 -2.97
N GLU A 38 7.78 -8.27 -1.91
CA GLU A 38 6.97 -9.47 -1.75
C GLU A 38 5.49 -9.15 -1.54
N LEU A 39 5.18 -8.16 -0.69
CA LEU A 39 3.80 -7.68 -0.50
C LEU A 39 3.20 -7.16 -1.81
N SER A 40 3.98 -6.38 -2.56
CA SER A 40 3.61 -5.88 -3.88
C SER A 40 3.38 -7.00 -4.88
N ARG A 41 4.21 -8.06 -4.87
CA ARG A 41 4.00 -9.26 -5.69
C ARG A 41 2.70 -9.96 -5.34
N ARG A 42 2.45 -10.20 -4.05
CA ARG A 42 1.21 -10.84 -3.55
C ARG A 42 -0.03 -10.02 -3.91
N ARG A 43 0.04 -8.69 -3.77
CA ARG A 43 -1.03 -7.76 -4.18
C ARG A 43 -1.38 -7.91 -5.66
N ARG A 44 -0.37 -7.95 -6.55
CA ARG A 44 -0.61 -8.13 -8.00
C ARG A 44 -1.28 -9.46 -8.32
N VAL A 45 -0.84 -10.56 -7.69
CA VAL A 45 -1.46 -11.88 -7.87
C VAL A 45 -2.92 -11.88 -7.42
N LEU A 46 -3.20 -11.29 -6.25
CA LEU A 46 -4.57 -11.20 -5.73
C LEU A 46 -5.46 -10.35 -6.64
N HIS A 47 -4.97 -9.20 -7.12
CA HIS A 47 -5.70 -8.38 -8.10
C HIS A 47 -6.06 -9.17 -9.36
N GLY A 48 -5.10 -9.87 -9.97
CA GLY A 48 -5.37 -10.68 -11.16
C GLY A 48 -6.45 -11.76 -10.93
N ARG A 49 -6.42 -12.42 -9.76
CA ARG A 49 -7.47 -13.39 -9.38
C ARG A 49 -8.84 -12.74 -9.20
N ILE A 50 -8.89 -11.58 -8.55
CA ILE A 50 -10.13 -10.82 -8.35
C ILE A 50 -10.71 -10.40 -9.71
N ASP A 51 -9.87 -9.90 -10.61
CA ASP A 51 -10.31 -9.42 -11.92
C ASP A 51 -10.84 -10.57 -12.79
N LEU A 52 -10.21 -11.74 -12.75
CA LEU A 52 -10.73 -12.96 -13.39
C LEU A 52 -12.11 -13.34 -12.84
N LEU A 53 -12.28 -13.35 -11.52
CA LEU A 53 -13.57 -13.67 -10.88
C LEU A 53 -14.64 -12.64 -11.21
N ARG A 54 -14.30 -11.35 -11.26
CA ARG A 54 -15.23 -10.28 -11.70
C ARG A 54 -15.69 -10.50 -13.14
N ALA A 55 -14.77 -10.79 -14.05
CA ALA A 55 -15.10 -11.07 -15.46
C ALA A 55 -16.01 -12.30 -15.60
N GLU A 56 -15.76 -13.35 -14.80
CA GLU A 56 -16.61 -14.53 -14.72
C GLU A 56 -18.04 -14.21 -14.27
N LEU A 57 -18.17 -13.44 -13.19
CA LEU A 57 -19.47 -13.05 -12.64
C LEU A 57 -20.29 -12.22 -13.62
N VAL A 58 -19.64 -11.27 -14.32
CA VAL A 58 -20.29 -10.50 -15.40
C VAL A 58 -20.75 -11.45 -16.51
N ARG A 59 -19.88 -12.36 -16.98
CA ARG A 59 -20.24 -13.30 -18.06
C ARG A 59 -21.41 -14.21 -17.69
N ARG A 60 -21.51 -14.63 -16.43
CA ARG A 60 -22.62 -15.46 -15.92
C ARG A 60 -23.91 -14.69 -15.64
N GLY A 61 -23.95 -13.38 -15.89
CA GLY A 61 -25.10 -12.53 -15.55
C GLY A 61 -25.28 -12.28 -14.05
N GLY A 62 -24.25 -12.56 -13.24
CA GLY A 62 -24.27 -12.43 -11.78
C GLY A 62 -23.92 -11.04 -11.27
N ALA A 63 -23.38 -10.16 -12.11
CA ALA A 63 -23.31 -8.72 -11.82
C ALA A 63 -24.47 -8.04 -12.54
N ALA A 64 -25.46 -7.56 -11.78
CA ALA A 64 -26.49 -6.65 -12.29
C ALA A 64 -25.94 -5.28 -12.69
N LEU A 65 -24.65 -5.05 -12.45
CA LEU A 65 -23.95 -3.83 -12.80
C LEU A 65 -23.43 -3.92 -14.23
N SER A 66 -23.69 -2.87 -15.01
CA SER A 66 -23.14 -2.74 -16.35
C SER A 66 -21.60 -2.61 -16.29
N PRO A 67 -20.87 -2.92 -17.38
CA PRO A 67 -19.43 -2.68 -17.48
C PRO A 67 -19.01 -1.26 -17.10
N GLU A 68 -19.85 -0.26 -17.37
CA GLU A 68 -19.64 1.14 -17.00
C GLU A 68 -19.72 1.37 -15.49
N GLU A 69 -20.68 0.74 -14.80
CA GLU A 69 -20.81 0.82 -13.34
C GLU A 69 -19.66 0.10 -12.63
N LEU A 70 -19.20 -1.02 -13.19
CA LEU A 70 -18.01 -1.71 -12.71
C LEU A 70 -16.75 -0.83 -12.88
N ALA A 71 -16.58 -0.22 -14.04
CA ALA A 71 -15.48 0.72 -14.29
C ALA A 71 -15.51 1.92 -13.33
N ARG A 72 -16.71 2.43 -12.99
CA ARG A 72 -16.91 3.51 -12.02
C ARG A 72 -16.52 3.08 -10.60
N VAL A 73 -17.02 1.95 -10.09
CA VAL A 73 -16.67 1.43 -8.76
C VAL A 73 -15.16 1.15 -8.63
N LEU A 74 -14.55 0.61 -9.69
CA LEU A 74 -13.11 0.36 -9.73
C LEU A 74 -12.28 1.64 -9.81
N SER A 75 -12.81 2.71 -10.41
CA SER A 75 -12.13 4.00 -10.54
C SER A 75 -12.31 4.87 -9.30
N GLU A 76 -13.49 4.87 -8.68
CA GLU A 76 -13.78 5.58 -7.42
C GLU A 76 -12.89 5.07 -6.27
N ARG A 77 -12.63 3.77 -6.22
CA ARG A 77 -11.65 3.18 -5.29
C ARG A 77 -10.20 3.58 -5.53
N ARG A 78 -9.84 4.04 -6.73
CA ARG A 78 -8.50 4.59 -7.03
C ARG A 78 -8.43 6.08 -6.70
N SER A 79 -9.50 6.84 -6.91
CA SER A 79 -9.55 8.28 -6.58
C SER A 79 -9.66 8.58 -5.09
N SER A 80 -10.15 7.66 -4.26
CA SER A 80 -10.12 7.81 -2.79
C SER A 80 -8.73 7.59 -2.16
N GLY A 81 -7.71 7.24 -2.96
CA GLY A 81 -6.33 7.04 -2.53
C GLY A 81 -5.36 8.19 -2.83
N GLU A 82 -5.80 9.25 -3.51
CA GLU A 82 -4.94 10.39 -3.87
C GLU A 82 -5.42 11.70 -3.21
N GLY A 83 -5.39 11.72 -1.88
CA GLY A 83 -5.20 12.94 -1.09
C GLY A 83 -3.71 13.06 -0.78
N GLY A 84 -2.91 13.44 -1.77
CA GLY A 84 -1.46 13.55 -1.65
C GLY A 84 -1.03 14.48 -0.52
N ARG A 85 0.02 14.06 0.20
CA ARG A 85 0.88 14.98 0.97
C ARG A 85 1.34 16.11 0.05
N ARG A 86 1.19 17.36 0.50
CA ARG A 86 2.19 18.41 0.27
C ARG A 86 2.43 19.15 1.56
N HIS A 87 3.65 19.03 2.05
CA HIS A 87 4.30 19.98 2.92
C HIS A 87 5.02 20.96 1.98
N ARG A 88 4.52 22.19 1.86
CA ARG A 88 5.29 23.44 1.77
C ARG A 88 4.36 24.63 1.75
#